data_AF-A0A348WUA7-F1
#
_entry.id   AF-A0A348WUA7-F1
#
_cell.length_a   1.000
_cell.length_b   1.000
_cell.length_c   1.000
_cell.angle_alpha   90.00
_cell.angle_beta   90.00
_cell.angle_gamma   90.00
#
_symmetry.space_group_name_H-M   'P 1'
#
loop_
_entity.id
_entity.type
_entity.pdbx_description
1 polymer ?
#
loop_
_entity_poly.entity_id
_entity_poly.type
_entity_poly.pdbx_seq_one_letter_code
_entity_poly.pdbx_strand_id
1 'polypeptide(L)'
;MFIQKYNDNELLYLIYDNDDLAREILINKYKPLILSKMNKMNLLPDEKEEFYAEGLICLIKAINSYNDKFFLSFNSYFTLILKRKFIDLLRKKTKKERIVYMDNIEEFIVDVSNHVENKILNEETLHLSLFEQKIYELKFIKKETPREIAKELDCEVKKIYDAIDRIRKKARKK
;
A
#
# COMPACT_ATOMS: atom_id res chain seq x y z
N MET A 1 -4.35 22.07 -3.76
CA MET A 1 -4.24 21.38 -5.06
C MET A 1 -4.80 19.96 -4.87
N PHE A 2 -5.79 19.59 -5.68
CA PHE A 2 -6.73 18.47 -5.48
C PHE A 2 -6.08 17.07 -5.59
N ILE A 3 -5.70 16.43 -4.47
CA ILE A 3 -5.12 15.06 -4.48
C ILE A 3 -6.15 13.98 -4.06
N GLN A 4 -7.37 14.36 -3.66
CA GLN A 4 -8.31 13.44 -3.02
C GLN A 4 -9.27 12.68 -3.97
N LYS A 5 -9.12 12.80 -5.29
CA LYS A 5 -10.14 12.29 -6.23
C LYS A 5 -9.94 10.84 -6.72
N TYR A 6 -8.73 10.29 -6.65
CA TYR A 6 -8.43 8.97 -7.21
C TYR A 6 -8.13 7.92 -6.15
N ASN A 7 -8.85 6.80 -6.21
CA ASN A 7 -8.63 5.62 -5.36
C ASN A 7 -7.33 4.92 -5.77
N ASP A 8 -6.52 4.47 -4.81
CA ASP A 8 -5.26 3.75 -5.12
C ASP A 8 -5.52 2.51 -5.97
N ASN A 9 -6.61 1.79 -5.71
CA ASN A 9 -6.96 0.58 -6.46
C ASN A 9 -7.33 0.92 -7.93
N GLU A 10 -7.96 2.07 -8.17
CA GLU A 10 -8.30 2.54 -9.51
C GLU A 10 -7.05 2.93 -10.29
N LEU A 11 -6.12 3.64 -9.64
CA LEU A 11 -4.84 3.98 -10.26
C LEU A 11 -4.00 2.73 -10.56
N LEU A 12 -3.89 1.80 -9.60
CA LEU A 12 -3.17 0.54 -9.80
C LEU A 12 -3.76 -0.30 -10.93
N TYR A 13 -5.08 -0.25 -11.12
CA TYR A 13 -5.74 -0.88 -12.26
C TYR A 13 -5.33 -0.26 -13.59
N LEU A 14 -5.38 1.07 -13.70
CA LEU A 14 -5.00 1.77 -14.93
C LEU A 14 -3.52 1.53 -15.25
N ILE A 15 -2.66 1.51 -14.22
CA ILE A 15 -1.23 1.17 -14.35
C ILE A 15 -1.04 -0.25 -14.90
N TYR A 16 -1.89 -1.20 -14.52
CA TYR A 16 -1.85 -2.56 -15.07
C TYR A 16 -2.21 -2.59 -16.58
N ASP A 17 -2.97 -1.59 -17.06
CA ASP A 17 -3.27 -1.39 -18.48
C ASP A 17 -2.23 -0.53 -19.22
N ASN A 18 -1.07 -0.30 -18.60
CA ASN A 18 0.00 0.58 -19.10
C ASN A 18 -0.39 2.06 -19.23
N ASP A 19 -1.32 2.54 -18.38
CA ASP A 19 -1.61 3.96 -18.28
C ASP A 19 -0.50 4.69 -17.50
N ASP A 20 0.36 5.39 -18.23
CA ASP A 20 1.48 6.16 -17.66
C ASP A 20 1.01 7.38 -16.85
N LEU A 21 -0.14 7.96 -17.17
CA LEU A 21 -0.70 9.09 -16.42
C LEU A 21 -1.17 8.61 -15.04
N ALA A 22 -1.83 7.46 -14.97
CA ALA A 22 -2.22 6.85 -13.70
C ALA A 22 -1.00 6.52 -12.83
N ARG A 23 0.09 6.05 -13.46
CA ARG A 23 1.38 5.81 -12.79
C ARG A 23 1.93 7.09 -12.19
N GLU A 24 1.99 8.16 -12.98
CA GLU A 24 2.48 9.45 -12.52
C GLU A 24 1.64 10.00 -11.35
N ILE A 25 0.31 9.92 -11.46
CA ILE A 25 -0.60 10.35 -10.40
C ILE A 25 -0.32 9.57 -9.10
N LEU A 26 -0.19 8.24 -9.17
CA LEU A 26 0.06 7.42 -7.98
C LEU A 26 1.44 7.70 -7.37
N ILE A 27 2.47 7.90 -8.20
CA ILE A 27 3.81 8.29 -7.72
C ILE A 27 3.73 9.63 -6.98
N ASN A 28 3.13 10.64 -7.59
CA ASN A 28 3.02 11.98 -7.00
C ASN A 28 2.17 11.99 -5.73
N LYS A 29 1.14 11.14 -5.65
CA LYS A 29 0.32 10.96 -4.44
C LYS A 29 1.12 10.43 -3.25
N TYR A 30 2.14 9.60 -3.48
CA TYR A 30 2.91 8.92 -2.44
C TYR A 30 4.26 9.57 -2.11
N LYS A 31 4.77 10.48 -2.94
CA LYS A 31 5.95 11.31 -2.62
C LYS A 31 5.90 11.98 -1.24
N PRO A 32 4.77 12.61 -0.81
CA PRO A 32 4.68 13.23 0.51
C PRO A 32 4.86 12.25 1.67
N LEU A 33 4.45 10.98 1.52
CA LEU A 33 4.63 9.97 2.55
C LEU A 33 6.12 9.64 2.75
N ILE A 34 6.88 9.55 1.66
CA ILE A 34 8.34 9.34 1.70
C ILE A 34 9.00 10.49 2.47
N LEU A 35 8.71 11.73 2.07
CA LEU A 35 9.24 12.93 2.72
C LEU A 35 8.85 12.99 4.20
N SER A 36 7.59 12.71 4.53
CA SER A 36 7.11 12.70 5.92
C SER A 36 7.86 11.69 6.78
N LYS A 37 8.16 10.49 6.26
CA LYS A 37 8.93 9.48 6.99
C LYS A 37 10.39 9.89 7.15
N MET A 38 11.01 10.46 6.10
CA MET A 38 12.40 10.95 6.17
C MET A 38 12.57 12.13 7.13
N ASN A 39 11.60 13.04 7.20
CA ASN A 39 11.67 14.21 8.09
C ASN A 39 11.69 13.84 9.58
N LYS A 40 11.29 12.61 9.92
CA LYS A 40 11.42 12.06 11.28
C LYS A 40 12.81 11.51 11.57
N MET A 41 13.70 11.50 10.58
CA MET A 41 15.06 10.99 10.69
C MET A 41 16.00 12.19 10.70
N ASN A 42 16.95 12.21 11.65
CA ASN A 42 17.97 13.25 11.75
C ASN A 42 19.08 13.04 10.70
N LEU A 43 18.71 13.11 9.43
CA LEU A 43 19.59 12.92 8.27
C LEU A 43 20.33 14.21 7.91
N LEU A 44 21.62 14.09 7.56
CA LEU A 44 22.39 15.16 6.94
C LEU A 44 21.87 15.46 5.52
N PRO A 45 22.16 16.66 4.95
CA PRO A 45 21.60 17.08 3.66
C PRO A 45 21.87 16.12 2.50
N ASP A 46 23.09 15.60 2.39
CA ASP A 46 23.51 14.63 1.37
C ASP A 46 22.81 13.28 1.53
N GLU A 47 22.50 12.89 2.76
CA GLU A 47 21.77 11.64 3.05
C GLU A 47 20.30 11.73 2.68
N LYS A 48 19.70 12.92 2.74
CA LYS A 48 18.31 13.12 2.35
C LYS A 48 18.09 12.77 0.88
N GLU A 49 19.04 13.11 0.00
CA GLU A 49 18.93 12.77 -1.43
C GLU A 49 18.97 11.25 -1.64
N GLU A 50 19.88 10.55 -0.97
CA GLU A 50 20.00 9.09 -1.04
C GLU A 50 18.72 8.39 -0.53
N PHE A 51 18.22 8.79 0.64
CA PHE A 51 17.00 8.22 1.22
C PHE A 51 15.77 8.51 0.35
N TYR A 52 15.67 9.72 -0.22
CA TYR A 52 14.57 10.06 -1.10
C TYR A 52 14.57 9.19 -2.36
N ALA A 53 15.73 9.05 -3.00
CA ALA A 53 15.89 8.20 -4.19
C ALA A 53 15.51 6.74 -3.89
N GLU A 54 15.99 6.19 -2.77
CA GLU A 54 15.65 4.82 -2.36
C GLU A 54 14.16 4.67 -2.01
N GLY A 55 13.54 5.70 -1.42
CA GLY A 55 12.10 5.75 -1.19
C GLY A 55 11.30 5.69 -2.49
N LEU A 56 11.73 6.43 -3.52
CA LEU A 56 11.12 6.41 -4.85
C LEU A 56 11.29 5.04 -5.54
N ILE A 57 12.48 4.43 -5.44
CA ILE A 57 12.73 3.08 -5.96
C ILE A 57 11.80 2.07 -5.26
N CYS A 58 11.64 2.17 -3.93
CA CYS A 58 10.70 1.36 -3.18
C CYS A 58 9.25 1.56 -3.66
N LEU A 59 8.85 2.80 -3.94
CA LEU A 59 7.51 3.10 -4.44
C LEU A 59 7.26 2.47 -5.80
N ILE A 60 8.19 2.62 -6.74
CA ILE A 60 8.09 2.01 -8.07
C ILE A 60 8.00 0.48 -7.96
N LYS A 61 8.84 -0.12 -7.12
CA LYS A 61 8.79 -1.57 -6.84
C LYS A 61 7.43 -1.96 -6.26
N ALA A 62 6.92 -1.23 -5.27
CA ALA A 62 5.61 -1.48 -4.69
C ALA A 62 4.50 -1.41 -5.72
N ILE A 63 4.48 -0.38 -6.58
CA ILE A 63 3.48 -0.23 -7.64
C ILE A 63 3.49 -1.46 -8.56
N ASN A 64 4.68 -1.93 -8.93
CA ASN A 64 4.83 -3.05 -9.85
C ASN A 64 4.57 -4.42 -9.20
N SER A 65 4.77 -4.57 -7.88
CA SER A 65 4.66 -5.86 -7.19
C SER A 65 3.42 -6.00 -6.31
N TYR A 66 2.63 -4.94 -6.13
CA TYR A 66 1.48 -4.98 -5.23
C TYR A 66 0.45 -5.98 -5.71
N ASN A 67 0.11 -6.90 -4.83
CA ASN A 67 -0.90 -7.92 -5.05
C ASN A 67 -1.99 -7.79 -3.99
N ASP A 68 -3.21 -7.54 -4.44
CA ASP A 68 -4.36 -7.24 -3.60
C ASP A 68 -4.93 -8.49 -2.86
N LYS A 69 -4.34 -9.66 -3.11
CA LYS A 69 -4.67 -10.94 -2.44
C LYS A 69 -4.39 -10.95 -0.93
N PHE A 70 -3.52 -10.06 -0.42
CA PHE A 70 -3.11 -10.06 0.99
C PHE A 70 -3.96 -9.18 1.93
N PHE A 71 -5.15 -8.71 1.53
CA PHE A 71 -6.06 -7.84 2.31
C PHE A 71 -5.48 -6.51 2.83
N LEU A 72 -4.20 -6.20 2.59
CA LEU A 72 -3.57 -4.93 2.88
C LEU A 72 -3.91 -3.90 1.80
N SER A 73 -4.14 -2.64 2.19
CA SER A 73 -4.23 -1.56 1.21
C SER A 73 -2.84 -1.27 0.64
N PHE A 74 -2.79 -0.69 -0.56
CA PHE A 74 -1.52 -0.25 -1.14
C PHE A 74 -0.75 0.68 -0.20
N ASN A 75 -1.45 1.59 0.48
CA ASN A 75 -0.86 2.46 1.49
C ASN A 75 -0.14 1.69 2.60
N SER A 76 -0.81 0.70 3.21
CA SER A 76 -0.23 -0.11 4.28
C SER A 76 0.95 -0.94 3.78
N TYR A 77 0.82 -1.54 2.59
CA TYR A 77 1.90 -2.31 1.96
C TYR A 77 3.14 -1.45 1.69
N PHE A 78 2.96 -0.30 1.03
CA PHE A 78 4.04 0.60 0.69
C PHE A 78 4.71 1.17 1.95
N THR A 79 3.91 1.59 2.94
CA THR A 79 4.41 2.07 4.23
C THR A 79 5.31 1.04 4.89
N LEU A 80 4.91 -0.24 4.90
CA LEU A 80 5.69 -1.32 5.49
C LEU A 80 7.05 -1.51 4.79
N ILE A 81 7.07 -1.60 3.46
CA ILE A 81 8.33 -1.83 2.74
C ILE A 81 9.26 -0.62 2.76
N LEU A 82 8.71 0.61 2.71
CA LEU A 82 9.47 1.85 2.82
C LEU A 82 10.18 1.93 4.19
N LYS A 83 9.43 1.59 5.23
CA LYS A 83 9.92 1.54 6.61
C LYS A 83 11.11 0.58 6.75
N ARG A 84 10.97 -0.66 6.26
CA ARG A 84 12.06 -1.65 6.27
C ARG A 84 13.29 -1.15 5.51
N LYS A 85 13.10 -0.57 4.34
CA LYS A 85 14.19 -0.01 3.52
C LYS A 85 14.95 1.08 4.26
N PHE A 86 14.25 2.00 4.93
CA PHE A 86 14.89 3.08 5.69
C PHE A 86 15.66 2.55 6.91
N ILE A 87 15.14 1.55 7.63
CA ILE A 87 15.89 0.87 8.70
C ILE A 87 17.17 0.26 8.15
N ASP A 88 17.11 -0.42 7.02
CA ASP A 88 18.27 -1.07 6.42
C ASP A 88 19.34 -0.06 5.99
N LEU A 89 18.94 1.09 5.44
CA LEU A 89 19.85 2.18 5.09
C LEU A 89 20.53 2.76 6.33
N LEU A 90 19.77 3.07 7.38
CA LEU A 90 20.33 3.55 8.65
C LEU A 90 21.34 2.57 9.25
N ARG A 91 21.00 1.28 9.29
CA ARG A 91 21.91 0.22 9.79
C ARG A 91 23.21 0.14 9.00
N LYS A 92 23.14 0.26 7.67
CA LYS A 92 24.33 0.28 6.81
C LYS A 92 25.23 1.47 7.12
N LYS A 93 24.66 2.64 7.37
CA LYS A 93 25.42 3.86 7.70
C LYS A 93 26.05 3.79 9.08
N THR A 94 25.30 3.41 10.11
CA THR A 94 25.83 3.18 11.46
C THR A 94 27.05 2.25 11.45
N LYS A 95 26.98 1.17 10.66
CA LYS A 95 28.09 0.23 10.50
C LYS A 95 29.30 0.85 9.77
N LYS A 96 29.06 1.67 8.75
CA LYS A 96 30.11 2.29 7.92
C LYS A 96 30.83 3.42 8.65
N GLU A 97 30.10 4.25 9.38
CA GLU A 97 30.61 5.50 9.97
C GLU A 97 30.89 5.39 11.47
N ARG A 98 30.55 4.27 12.13
CA ARG A 98 30.57 4.09 13.60
C ARG A 98 29.75 5.15 14.34
N ILE A 99 28.83 5.83 13.66
CA ILE A 99 27.91 6.81 14.23
C ILE A 99 26.64 6.09 14.67
N VAL A 100 26.32 6.22 15.95
CA VAL A 100 25.14 5.59 16.55
C VAL A 100 23.95 6.54 16.41
N TYR A 101 23.03 6.25 15.49
CA TYR A 101 21.72 6.92 15.45
C TYR A 101 20.79 6.26 16.49
N MET A 102 21.07 6.48 17.78
CA MET A 102 20.41 5.72 18.86
C MET A 102 18.97 6.18 19.15
N ASP A 103 18.58 7.39 18.76
CA ASP A 103 17.36 7.99 19.35
C ASP A 103 16.03 7.68 18.63
N ASN A 104 15.99 6.91 17.52
CA ASN A 104 14.73 6.72 16.78
C ASN A 104 14.50 5.31 16.19
N ILE A 105 15.43 4.37 16.35
CA ILE A 105 15.26 3.03 15.76
C ILE A 105 14.19 2.24 16.53
N GLU A 106 14.15 2.35 17.86
CA GLU A 106 13.19 1.60 18.68
C GLU A 106 11.75 2.05 18.48
N GLU A 107 11.46 3.36 18.44
CA GLU A 107 10.12 3.89 18.16
C GLU A 107 9.63 3.48 16.75
N PHE A 108 10.55 3.46 15.78
CA PHE A 108 10.26 2.94 14.45
C PHE A 108 10.01 1.42 14.47
N ILE A 109 10.72 0.63 15.29
CA ILE A 109 10.49 -0.82 15.40
C ILE A 109 9.14 -1.13 16.08
N VAL A 110 8.75 -0.43 17.15
CA VAL A 110 7.52 -0.67 17.91
C VAL A 110 6.26 -0.51 17.04
N ASP A 111 6.25 0.50 16.16
CA ASP A 111 5.16 0.74 15.20
C ASP A 111 5.06 -0.35 14.10
N VAL A 112 6.06 -1.24 13.94
CA VAL A 112 5.95 -2.42 13.05
C VAL A 112 5.12 -3.52 13.69
N SER A 113 5.31 -3.77 15.00
CA SER A 113 4.61 -4.84 15.71
C SER A 113 3.11 -4.57 15.85
N ASN A 114 2.72 -3.30 16.07
CA ASN A 114 1.32 -2.92 16.24
C ASN A 114 0.51 -2.96 14.92
N HIS A 115 1.16 -2.89 13.75
CA HIS A 115 0.50 -3.00 12.45
C HIS A 115 0.40 -4.44 11.90
N VAL A 116 0.98 -5.42 12.62
CA VAL A 116 0.97 -6.85 12.27
C VAL A 116 0.05 -7.63 13.22
N GLU A 117 -0.94 -6.99 13.84
CA GLU A 117 -2.10 -7.72 14.36
C GLU A 117 -2.88 -8.30 13.17
N ASN A 118 -2.40 -9.46 12.72
CA ASN A 118 -3.11 -10.40 11.89
C ASN A 118 -4.36 -10.84 12.66
N LYS A 119 -5.44 -10.09 12.49
CA LYS A 119 -6.77 -10.56 12.85
C LYS A 119 -7.10 -11.69 11.89
N ILE A 120 -6.78 -12.91 12.30
CA ILE A 120 -7.22 -14.15 11.66
C ILE A 120 -8.75 -14.01 11.51
N LEU A 121 -9.23 -14.10 10.27
CA LEU A 121 -10.64 -13.96 9.94
C LEU A 121 -11.42 -15.07 10.65
N ASN A 122 -12.32 -14.71 11.57
CA ASN A 122 -13.37 -15.60 12.06
C ASN A 122 -14.59 -15.48 11.14
N GLU A 123 -15.16 -16.63 10.76
CA GLU A 123 -16.17 -16.86 9.70
C GLU A 123 -17.61 -16.38 10.04
N GLU A 124 -17.78 -15.24 10.71
CA GLU A 124 -19.13 -14.75 11.06
C GLU A 124 -19.66 -13.68 10.08
N THR A 125 -20.46 -14.18 9.11
CA THR A 125 -21.43 -13.50 8.23
C THR A 125 -21.31 -11.97 8.12
N LEU A 126 -20.51 -11.54 7.16
CA LEU A 126 -20.42 -10.18 6.68
C LEU A 126 -21.75 -9.79 5.99
N HIS A 127 -22.48 -8.77 6.47
CA HIS A 127 -23.67 -8.25 5.78
C HIS A 127 -23.29 -7.53 4.48
N LEU A 128 -23.09 -8.34 3.44
CA LEU A 128 -22.84 -7.92 2.08
C LEU A 128 -24.16 -7.88 1.31
N SER A 129 -24.33 -6.86 0.45
CA SER A 129 -25.41 -6.88 -0.55
C SER A 129 -25.25 -8.05 -1.51
N LEU A 130 -26.30 -8.46 -2.22
CA LEU A 130 -26.23 -9.55 -3.21
C LEU A 130 -25.09 -9.34 -4.23
N PHE A 131 -24.88 -8.09 -4.66
CA PHE A 131 -23.79 -7.73 -5.56
C PHE A 131 -22.41 -7.89 -4.90
N GLU A 132 -22.26 -7.44 -3.66
CA GLU A 132 -21.02 -7.60 -2.90
C GLU A 132 -20.73 -9.06 -2.54
N GLN A 133 -21.76 -9.88 -2.28
CA GLN A 133 -21.61 -11.32 -2.03
C GLN A 133 -21.07 -12.02 -3.27
N LYS A 134 -21.60 -11.71 -4.45
CA LYS A 134 -21.15 -12.30 -5.71
C LYS A 134 -19.72 -11.88 -6.05
N ILE A 135 -19.38 -10.62 -5.84
CA ILE A 135 -18.00 -10.13 -5.95
C ILE A 135 -17.10 -10.80 -4.92
N TYR A 136 -17.58 -11.01 -3.70
CA TYR A 136 -16.80 -11.67 -2.66
C TYR A 136 -16.44 -13.10 -3.06
N GLU A 137 -17.43 -13.86 -3.55
CA GLU A 137 -17.23 -15.22 -4.06
C GLU A 137 -16.23 -15.25 -5.22
N LEU A 138 -16.46 -14.47 -6.28
CA LEU A 138 -15.60 -14.48 -7.46
C LEU A 138 -14.17 -14.03 -7.14
N LYS A 139 -14.01 -12.96 -6.33
CA LYS A 139 -12.70 -12.38 -6.03
C LYS A 139 -11.91 -13.16 -4.97
N PHE A 140 -12.54 -13.53 -3.86
CA PHE A 140 -11.82 -14.08 -2.69
C PHE A 140 -11.85 -15.61 -2.65
N ILE A 141 -12.91 -16.24 -3.19
CA ILE A 141 -13.02 -17.71 -3.22
C ILE A 141 -12.46 -18.24 -4.54
N LYS A 142 -12.99 -17.79 -5.69
CA LYS A 142 -12.58 -18.26 -7.03
C LYS A 142 -11.28 -17.61 -7.54
N LYS A 143 -10.80 -16.56 -6.86
CA LYS A 143 -9.55 -15.83 -7.17
C LYS A 143 -9.50 -15.18 -8.54
N GLU A 144 -10.65 -14.85 -9.10
CA GLU A 144 -10.76 -14.13 -10.36
C GLU A 144 -10.26 -12.69 -10.23
N THR A 145 -9.79 -12.16 -11.35
CA THR A 145 -9.39 -10.77 -11.46
C THR A 145 -10.61 -9.87 -11.55
N PRO A 146 -10.54 -8.61 -11.08
CA PRO A 146 -11.65 -7.66 -11.23
C PRO A 146 -12.13 -7.49 -12.68
N ARG A 147 -11.27 -7.74 -13.68
CA ARG A 147 -11.64 -7.72 -15.12
C ARG A 147 -12.49 -8.91 -15.53
N GLU A 148 -12.15 -10.11 -15.07
CA GLU A 148 -12.94 -11.32 -15.30
C GLU A 148 -14.31 -11.18 -14.64
N ILE A 149 -14.34 -10.70 -13.40
CA ILE A 149 -15.57 -10.43 -12.64
C ILE A 149 -16.44 -9.38 -13.34
N ALA A 150 -15.84 -8.30 -13.84
CA ALA A 150 -16.57 -7.25 -14.56
C ALA A 150 -17.21 -7.78 -15.86
N LYS A 151 -16.50 -8.65 -16.58
CA LYS A 151 -17.02 -9.34 -17.77
C LYS A 151 -18.13 -10.32 -17.42
N GLU A 152 -17.98 -11.09 -16.35
CA GLU A 152 -19.00 -12.05 -15.90
C GLU A 152 -20.28 -11.36 -15.40
N LEU A 153 -20.13 -10.24 -14.70
CA LEU A 153 -21.25 -9.49 -14.11
C LEU A 153 -21.80 -8.39 -15.04
N ASP A 154 -21.31 -8.31 -16.28
CA ASP A 154 -21.66 -7.29 -17.29
C ASP A 154 -21.74 -5.87 -16.69
N CYS A 155 -20.66 -5.45 -16.05
CA CYS A 155 -20.61 -4.15 -15.40
C CYS A 155 -19.23 -3.49 -15.51
N GLU A 156 -19.19 -2.18 -15.25
CA GLU A 156 -17.94 -1.44 -15.26
C GLU A 156 -16.98 -1.97 -14.18
N VAL A 157 -15.71 -2.18 -14.56
CA VAL A 157 -14.65 -2.62 -13.64
C VAL A 157 -14.53 -1.71 -12.41
N LYS A 158 -14.83 -0.42 -12.58
CA LYS A 158 -14.90 0.55 -11.47
C LYS A 158 -15.87 0.13 -10.37
N LYS A 159 -17.07 -0.34 -10.74
CA LYS A 159 -18.08 -0.81 -9.78
C LYS A 159 -17.57 -2.02 -8.98
N ILE A 160 -16.74 -2.86 -9.59
CA ILE A 160 -16.09 -3.99 -8.92
C ILE A 160 -15.09 -3.48 -7.86
N TYR A 161 -14.22 -2.55 -8.21
CA TYR A 161 -13.26 -1.97 -7.25
C TYR A 161 -13.93 -1.25 -6.08
N ASP A 162 -14.98 -0.46 -6.35
CA ASP A 162 -15.74 0.22 -5.30
C ASP A 162 -16.42 -0.79 -4.36
N ALA A 163 -16.95 -1.89 -4.90
CA ALA A 163 -17.51 -2.97 -4.10
C ALA A 163 -16.43 -3.70 -3.28
N ILE A 164 -15.26 -4.01 -3.85
CA ILE A 164 -14.13 -4.61 -3.12
C ILE A 164 -13.68 -3.71 -1.97
N ASP A 165 -13.58 -2.39 -2.19
CA ASP A 165 -13.23 -1.44 -1.14
C ASP A 165 -14.27 -1.42 -0.01
N ARG A 166 -15.56 -1.42 -0.34
CA ARG A 166 -16.66 -1.54 0.65
C ARG A 166 -16.59 -2.86 1.43
N ILE A 167 -16.38 -4.00 0.75
CA ILE A 167 -16.22 -5.32 1.37
C ILE A 167 -15.06 -5.30 2.37
N ARG A 168 -13.89 -4.79 1.96
CA ARG A 168 -12.71 -4.69 2.84
C ARG A 168 -12.96 -3.77 4.04
N LYS A 169 -13.64 -2.63 3.85
CA LYS A 169 -14.01 -1.72 4.94
C LYS A 169 -14.97 -2.36 5.94
N LYS A 170 -15.96 -3.13 5.46
CA LYS A 170 -16.88 -3.90 6.31
C LYS A 170 -16.14 -4.98 7.10
N ALA A 171 -15.19 -5.67 6.47
CA ALA A 171 -14.39 -6.72 7.12
C ALA A 171 -13.45 -6.19 8.22
N ARG A 172 -13.01 -4.91 8.12
CA ARG A 172 -12.12 -4.27 9.11
C ARG A 172 -12.84 -3.63 10.31
N LYS A 173 -14.15 -3.40 10.23
CA LYS A 173 -14.94 -2.73 11.29
C LYS A 173 -15.37 -3.65 12.44
N LYS A 174 -14.93 -4.91 12.46
CA LYS A 174 -15.18 -5.88 13.52
C LYS A 174 -13.86 -6.35 14.12
#